data_AF-A0A1H8XQ39-F1
#
_entry.id   AF-A0A1H8XQ39-F1
#
_cell.length_a   1.000
_cell.length_b   1.000
_cell.length_c   1.000
_cell.angle_alpha   90.00
_cell.angle_beta   90.00
_cell.angle_gamma   90.00
#
_symmetry.space_group_name_H-M   'P 1'
#
loop_
_entity.id
_entity.type
_entity.pdbx_description
1 polymer ?
#
loop_
_entity_poly.entity_id
_entity_poly.type
_entity_poly.pdbx_seq_one_letter_code
_entity_poly.pdbx_strand_id
1 'polypeptide(L)'
;MIRLAAERLDSIVVLGAHCDDIAIGAGGTLLTICALRPGIRVDALVLSGGGTEREAEERSALAAFCPGADLELTVLKLPDGRLPAHWDEAKNALEELRARTDPGVVLAPRTVDAHQDHRGLAMLVPTVWRGYLTLGYEIVKWDGDLGRLPAYVPLTTKLAERKVQLLQEHYASQRHRPWYDREAFLGLARIRGIECQEQYAEAFELNKLVLDLRG
;
A
#
# COMPACT_ATOMS: atom_id res chain seq x y z
N MET A 1 0.93 13.85 -20.90
CA MET A 1 1.17 13.19 -19.61
C MET A 1 2.65 12.86 -19.50
N ILE A 2 3.27 13.07 -18.35
CA ILE A 2 4.67 12.74 -18.12
C ILE A 2 4.71 11.28 -17.66
N ARG A 3 5.39 10.40 -18.40
CA ARG A 3 5.60 9.00 -18.03
C ARG A 3 7.08 8.78 -17.77
N LEU A 4 7.38 8.15 -16.64
CA LEU A 4 8.72 7.70 -16.27
C LEU A 4 8.67 6.20 -16.04
N ALA A 5 9.63 5.47 -16.60
CA ALA A 5 9.77 4.04 -16.38
C ALA A 5 10.92 3.79 -15.41
N ALA A 6 10.69 2.96 -14.40
CA ALA A 6 11.77 2.48 -13.55
C ALA A 6 12.61 1.46 -14.33
N GLU A 7 13.92 1.72 -14.47
CA GLU A 7 14.83 0.82 -15.20
C GLU A 7 14.96 -0.54 -14.53
N ARG A 8 15.02 -0.58 -13.20
CA ARG A 8 15.07 -1.82 -12.42
C ARG A 8 14.37 -1.68 -11.09
N LEU A 9 13.59 -2.69 -10.73
CA LEU A 9 12.89 -2.79 -9.44
C LEU A 9 13.01 -4.22 -8.95
N ASP A 10 14.03 -4.48 -8.13
CA ASP A 10 14.36 -5.84 -7.68
C ASP A 10 13.62 -6.22 -6.38
N SER A 11 13.22 -5.23 -5.60
CA SER A 11 12.52 -5.41 -4.32
C SER A 11 11.64 -4.21 -3.98
N ILE A 12 10.58 -4.46 -3.22
CA ILE A 12 9.69 -3.43 -2.68
C ILE A 12 9.43 -3.67 -1.20
N VAL A 13 9.22 -2.57 -0.47
CA VAL A 13 8.68 -2.61 0.90
C VAL A 13 7.25 -2.09 0.86
N VAL A 14 6.33 -2.79 1.53
CA VAL A 14 4.93 -2.36 1.67
C VAL A 14 4.52 -2.31 3.14
N LEU A 15 3.93 -1.19 3.54
CA LEU A 15 3.64 -0.88 4.94
C LEU A 15 2.14 -0.64 5.10
N GLY A 16 1.54 -1.15 6.17
CA GLY A 16 0.16 -0.88 6.58
C GLY A 16 0.08 -0.63 8.08
N ALA A 17 -0.85 0.21 8.52
CA ALA A 17 -1.08 0.34 9.96
C ALA A 17 -1.93 -0.83 10.45
N HIS A 18 -2.93 -1.23 9.67
CA HIS A 18 -3.81 -2.35 9.92
C HIS A 18 -3.74 -3.35 8.77
N CYS A 19 -4.15 -4.58 9.06
CA CYS A 19 -4.47 -5.53 8.01
C CYS A 19 -5.53 -4.90 7.09
N ASP A 20 -5.52 -5.20 5.79
CA ASP A 20 -6.26 -4.61 4.66
C ASP A 20 -5.72 -3.31 4.05
N ASP A 21 -4.99 -2.46 4.79
CA ASP A 21 -4.59 -1.14 4.30
C ASP A 21 -3.79 -1.22 2.98
N ILE A 22 -2.83 -2.15 2.92
CA ILE A 22 -1.97 -2.38 1.74
C ILE A 22 -2.81 -2.83 0.54
N ALA A 23 -3.71 -3.80 0.75
CA ALA A 23 -4.54 -4.35 -0.32
C ALA A 23 -5.55 -3.32 -0.85
N ILE A 24 -6.14 -2.51 0.05
CA ILE A 24 -7.08 -1.46 -0.31
C ILE A 24 -6.37 -0.34 -1.08
N GLY A 25 -5.22 0.12 -0.59
CA GLY A 25 -4.54 1.26 -1.19
C GLY A 25 -3.71 0.94 -2.43
N ALA A 26 -3.06 -0.22 -2.46
CA ALA A 26 -2.04 -0.55 -3.46
C ALA A 26 -2.16 -1.96 -4.06
N GLY A 27 -3.27 -2.68 -3.83
CA GLY A 27 -3.43 -4.06 -4.31
C GLY A 27 -3.33 -4.22 -5.84
N GLY A 28 -3.82 -3.26 -6.62
CA GLY A 28 -3.70 -3.28 -8.08
C GLY A 28 -2.25 -3.06 -8.54
N THR A 29 -1.53 -2.18 -7.85
CA THR A 29 -0.09 -1.93 -8.06
C THR A 29 0.72 -3.18 -7.73
N LEU A 30 0.43 -3.87 -6.63
CA LEU A 30 1.09 -5.13 -6.28
C LEU A 30 0.88 -6.22 -7.34
N LEU A 31 -0.36 -6.42 -7.80
CA LEU A 31 -0.66 -7.36 -8.89
C LEU A 31 0.11 -7.00 -10.17
N THR A 32 0.21 -5.71 -10.48
CA THR A 32 0.93 -5.21 -11.65
C THR A 32 2.44 -5.48 -11.52
N ILE A 33 3.04 -5.14 -10.39
CA ILE A 33 4.48 -5.32 -10.14
C ILE A 33 4.84 -6.81 -10.21
N CYS A 34 4.10 -7.67 -9.51
CA CYS A 34 4.41 -9.10 -9.42
C CYS A 34 4.19 -9.82 -10.75
N ALA A 35 3.16 -9.44 -11.51
CA ALA A 35 2.94 -9.99 -12.86
C ALA A 35 4.09 -9.64 -13.84
N LEU A 36 4.66 -8.45 -13.71
CA LEU A 36 5.77 -7.99 -14.57
C LEU A 36 7.14 -8.49 -14.09
N ARG A 37 7.25 -8.90 -12.83
CA ARG A 37 8.52 -9.28 -12.19
C ARG A 37 8.35 -10.54 -11.33
N PRO A 38 8.25 -11.72 -11.95
CA PRO A 38 8.27 -12.98 -11.22
C PRO A 38 9.52 -13.09 -10.34
N GLY A 39 9.35 -13.54 -9.09
CA GLY A 39 10.44 -13.67 -8.12
C GLY A 39 10.88 -12.36 -7.47
N ILE A 40 10.19 -11.23 -7.71
CA ILE A 40 10.49 -9.97 -7.00
C ILE A 40 10.36 -10.18 -5.49
N ARG A 41 11.27 -9.55 -4.73
CA ARG A 41 11.20 -9.54 -3.28
C ARG A 41 10.16 -8.53 -2.79
N VAL A 42 9.23 -8.98 -1.95
CA VAL A 42 8.22 -8.13 -1.30
C VAL A 42 8.35 -8.28 0.21
N ASP A 43 8.77 -7.22 0.87
CA ASP A 43 8.87 -7.15 2.32
C ASP A 43 7.69 -6.33 2.88
N ALA A 44 6.78 -7.00 3.57
CA ALA A 44 5.56 -6.41 4.10
C ALA A 44 5.59 -6.28 5.63
N LEU A 45 5.17 -5.12 6.13
CA LEU A 45 5.00 -4.88 7.56
C LEU A 45 3.65 -4.24 7.85
N VAL A 46 2.88 -4.86 8.74
CA VAL A 46 1.62 -4.35 9.26
C VAL A 46 1.73 -4.14 10.76
N LEU A 47 1.36 -2.96 11.26
CA LEU A 47 1.56 -2.61 12.68
C LEU A 47 0.56 -3.29 13.64
N SER A 48 -0.68 -3.52 13.20
CA SER A 48 -1.75 -4.02 14.05
C SER A 48 -2.50 -5.19 13.41
N GLY A 49 -2.93 -6.14 14.27
CA GLY A 49 -3.69 -7.34 13.90
C GLY A 49 -2.99 -8.66 14.19
N GLY A 50 -1.72 -8.64 14.61
CA GLY A 50 -0.94 -9.84 14.91
C GLY A 50 -1.54 -10.67 16.06
N GLY A 51 -1.53 -11.99 15.91
CA GLY A 51 -2.14 -12.92 16.84
C GLY A 51 -3.67 -12.90 16.86
N THR A 52 -4.32 -12.25 15.89
CA THR A 52 -5.78 -12.26 15.71
C THR A 52 -6.15 -12.91 14.37
N GLU A 53 -7.44 -13.08 14.08
CA GLU A 53 -7.89 -13.57 12.77
C GLU A 53 -7.42 -12.68 11.61
N ARG A 54 -7.19 -11.39 11.87
CA ARG A 54 -6.76 -10.39 10.88
C ARG A 54 -5.38 -10.72 10.31
N GLU A 55 -4.47 -11.29 11.11
CA GLU A 55 -3.17 -11.74 10.61
C GLU A 55 -3.30 -12.86 9.58
N ALA A 56 -4.24 -13.80 9.77
CA ALA A 56 -4.48 -14.87 8.82
C ALA A 56 -5.11 -14.34 7.52
N GLU A 57 -6.03 -13.37 7.62
CA GLU A 57 -6.58 -12.66 6.46
C GLU A 57 -5.48 -11.95 5.67
N GLU A 58 -4.61 -11.19 6.32
CA GLU A 58 -3.51 -10.46 5.68
C GLU A 58 -2.51 -11.39 4.99
N ARG A 59 -2.11 -12.48 5.66
CA ARG A 59 -1.22 -13.50 5.07
C ARG A 59 -1.81 -14.10 3.81
N SER A 60 -3.08 -14.49 3.87
CA SER A 60 -3.80 -15.07 2.74
C SER A 60 -3.97 -14.06 1.60
N ALA A 61 -4.32 -12.81 1.93
CA ALA A 61 -4.48 -11.74 0.97
C ALA A 61 -3.17 -11.39 0.26
N LEU A 62 -2.08 -11.10 0.99
CA LEU A 62 -0.84 -10.68 0.36
C LEU A 62 -0.21 -11.79 -0.49
N ALA A 63 -0.38 -13.06 -0.13
CA ALA A 63 -0.01 -14.17 -1.00
C ALA A 63 -0.76 -14.14 -2.35
N ALA A 64 -2.05 -13.76 -2.34
CA ALA A 64 -2.86 -13.64 -3.54
C ALA A 64 -2.62 -12.34 -4.33
N PHE A 65 -2.25 -11.25 -3.66
CA PHE A 65 -1.89 -9.96 -4.26
C PHE A 65 -0.46 -9.93 -4.80
N CYS A 66 0.43 -10.81 -4.33
CA CYS A 66 1.81 -10.92 -4.76
C CYS A 66 2.13 -12.28 -5.43
N PRO A 67 1.40 -12.67 -6.49
CA PRO A 67 1.57 -13.98 -7.10
C PRO A 67 2.98 -14.15 -7.68
N GLY A 68 3.67 -15.21 -7.26
CA GLY A 68 5.02 -15.53 -7.73
C GLY A 68 6.13 -14.62 -7.19
N ALA A 69 5.84 -13.77 -6.20
CA ALA A 69 6.85 -13.00 -5.47
C ALA A 69 7.52 -13.85 -4.37
N ASP A 70 8.72 -13.45 -3.97
CA ASP A 70 9.29 -13.84 -2.68
C ASP A 70 8.74 -12.90 -1.61
N LEU A 71 7.67 -13.31 -0.93
CA LEU A 71 6.92 -12.51 0.03
C LEU A 71 7.31 -12.84 1.48
N GLU A 72 7.80 -11.84 2.20
CA GLU A 72 7.96 -11.89 3.65
C GLU A 72 7.00 -10.91 4.32
N LEU A 73 6.07 -11.42 5.14
CA LEU A 73 5.11 -10.61 5.88
C LEU A 73 5.33 -10.73 7.39
N THR A 74 5.50 -9.58 8.04
CA THR A 74 5.42 -9.40 9.49
C THR A 74 4.14 -8.63 9.86
N VAL A 75 3.35 -9.18 10.78
CA VAL A 75 2.20 -8.48 11.38
C VAL A 75 2.46 -8.33 12.88
N LEU A 76 2.55 -7.09 13.35
CA LEU A 76 2.80 -6.77 14.76
C LEU A 76 1.50 -6.72 15.57
N LYS A 77 1.65 -6.59 16.89
CA LYS A 77 0.57 -6.61 17.86
C LYS A 77 0.33 -5.24 18.51
N LEU A 78 0.69 -4.15 17.82
CA LEU A 78 0.44 -2.82 18.36
C LEU A 78 -1.08 -2.67 18.54
N PRO A 79 -1.55 -2.12 19.67
CA PRO A 79 -2.98 -1.92 19.88
C PRO A 79 -3.57 -1.01 18.80
N ASP A 80 -4.67 -1.47 18.18
CA ASP A 80 -5.40 -0.75 17.13
C ASP A 80 -5.87 0.64 17.61
N GLY A 81 -5.67 1.65 16.77
CA GLY A 81 -6.05 3.04 17.01
C GLY A 81 -5.23 3.73 18.09
N ARG A 82 -4.01 3.27 18.39
CA ARG A 82 -3.18 3.80 19.48
C ARG A 82 -1.92 4.54 19.05
N LEU A 83 -1.69 4.82 17.77
CA LEU A 83 -0.66 5.81 17.42
C LEU A 83 -1.17 7.22 17.78
N PRO A 84 -0.32 8.11 18.35
CA PRO A 84 1.12 7.98 18.53
C PRO A 84 1.58 7.42 19.90
N ALA A 85 0.70 6.85 20.73
CA ALA A 85 1.11 6.32 22.04
C ALA A 85 2.15 5.18 21.92
N HIS A 86 2.17 4.46 20.80
CA HIS A 86 3.14 3.41 20.47
C HIS A 86 4.16 3.84 19.40
N TRP A 87 4.51 5.13 19.35
CA TRP A 87 5.41 5.70 18.32
C TRP A 87 6.78 5.02 18.29
N ASP A 88 7.42 4.82 19.44
CA ASP A 88 8.77 4.23 19.52
C ASP A 88 8.77 2.77 19.06
N GLU A 89 7.73 2.01 19.39
CA GLU A 89 7.58 0.62 18.96
C GLU A 89 7.43 0.51 17.44
N ALA A 90 6.55 1.34 16.86
CA ALA A 90 6.38 1.41 15.40
C ALA A 90 7.67 1.88 14.71
N LYS A 91 8.35 2.90 15.27
CA LYS A 91 9.60 3.45 14.74
C LYS A 91 10.71 2.38 14.72
N ASN A 92 10.90 1.65 15.81
CA ASN A 92 11.89 0.59 15.91
C ASN A 92 11.64 -0.52 14.90
N ALA A 93 10.38 -0.97 14.75
CA ALA A 93 10.03 -2.00 13.77
C ALA A 93 10.34 -1.58 12.33
N LEU A 94 10.10 -0.31 11.97
CA LEU A 94 10.45 0.22 10.66
C LEU A 94 11.97 0.30 10.47
N GLU A 95 12.72 0.68 11.50
CA GLU A 95 14.19 0.73 11.44
C GLU A 95 14.82 -0.67 11.32
N GLU A 96 14.27 -1.67 12.02
CA GLU A 96 14.66 -3.07 11.90
C GLU A 96 14.37 -3.62 10.49
N LEU A 97 13.21 -3.28 9.90
CA LEU A 97 12.89 -3.65 8.53
C LEU A 97 13.84 -2.99 7.55
N ARG A 98 14.12 -1.70 7.73
CA ARG A 98 15.06 -0.94 6.90
C ARG A 98 16.47 -1.49 6.97
N ALA A 99 16.92 -1.97 8.13
CA ALA A 99 18.26 -2.52 8.32
C ALA A 99 18.52 -3.78 7.49
N ARG A 100 17.47 -4.52 7.11
CA ARG A 100 17.55 -5.77 6.34
C ARG A 100 17.05 -5.67 4.90
N THR A 101 16.61 -4.49 4.46
CA THR A 101 16.02 -4.27 3.13
C THR A 101 16.68 -3.10 2.40
N ASP A 102 16.73 -3.19 1.07
CA ASP A 102 17.12 -2.09 0.17
C ASP A 102 16.11 -1.98 -0.98
N PRO A 103 14.88 -1.49 -0.71
CA PRO A 103 13.81 -1.49 -1.69
C PRO A 103 14.01 -0.44 -2.78
N GLY A 104 13.56 -0.72 -4.00
CA GLY A 104 13.46 0.32 -5.04
C GLY A 104 12.27 1.28 -4.81
N VAL A 105 11.23 0.82 -4.11
CA VAL A 105 10.10 1.66 -3.70
C VAL A 105 9.53 1.21 -2.36
N VAL A 106 9.08 2.18 -1.56
CA VAL A 106 8.31 1.97 -0.34
C VAL A 106 6.87 2.41 -0.59
N LEU A 107 5.91 1.51 -0.41
CA LEU A 107 4.47 1.84 -0.42
C LEU A 107 3.98 1.92 1.03
N ALA A 108 3.31 3.01 1.39
CA ALA A 108 2.77 3.23 2.73
C ALA A 108 1.50 4.08 2.65
N PRO A 109 0.70 4.23 3.72
CA PRO A 109 -0.38 5.21 3.73
C PRO A 109 0.17 6.62 3.49
N ARG A 110 -0.65 7.49 2.90
CA ARG A 110 -0.33 8.92 2.74
C ARG A 110 -0.35 9.66 4.08
N THR A 111 0.35 10.79 4.14
CA THR A 111 0.45 11.60 5.37
C THR A 111 -0.82 12.37 5.70
N VAL A 112 -1.57 12.77 4.68
CA VAL A 112 -2.88 13.43 4.86
C VAL A 112 -3.95 12.35 4.85
N ASP A 113 -4.05 11.65 5.98
CA ASP A 113 -5.07 10.64 6.26
C ASP A 113 -5.73 10.98 7.60
N ALA A 114 -7.05 10.92 7.68
CA ALA A 114 -7.82 11.25 8.88
C ALA A 114 -7.63 10.20 9.98
N HIS A 115 -7.42 8.94 9.61
CA HIS A 115 -7.14 7.87 10.55
C HIS A 115 -5.74 8.06 11.16
N GLN A 116 -5.69 8.22 12.48
CA GLN A 116 -4.45 8.60 13.16
C GLN A 116 -3.34 7.57 13.02
N ASP A 117 -3.67 6.27 12.94
CA ASP A 117 -2.68 5.22 12.78
C ASP A 117 -2.04 5.22 11.38
N HIS A 118 -2.84 5.46 10.32
CA HIS A 118 -2.30 5.63 8.97
C HIS A 118 -1.35 6.83 8.92
N ARG A 119 -1.82 7.98 9.43
CA ARG A 119 -1.04 9.22 9.48
C ARG A 119 0.23 9.05 10.32
N GLY A 120 0.14 8.38 11.47
CA GLY A 120 1.28 8.11 12.35
C GLY A 120 2.36 7.28 11.65
N LEU A 121 1.96 6.17 11.02
CA LEU A 121 2.86 5.37 10.19
C LEU A 121 3.46 6.20 9.05
N ALA A 122 2.64 6.93 8.29
CA ALA A 122 3.08 7.74 7.17
C ALA A 122 4.11 8.82 7.57
N MET A 123 3.96 9.43 8.75
CA MET A 123 4.91 10.41 9.28
C MET A 123 6.27 9.78 9.66
N LEU A 124 6.29 8.51 10.04
CA LEU A 124 7.51 7.78 10.37
C LEU A 124 8.34 7.43 9.12
N VAL A 125 7.67 7.07 8.02
CA VAL A 125 8.32 6.60 6.78
C VAL A 125 9.45 7.50 6.27
N PRO A 126 9.28 8.82 6.08
CA PRO A 126 10.36 9.69 5.59
C PRO A 126 11.51 9.83 6.58
N THR A 127 11.33 9.45 7.86
CA THR A 127 12.39 9.44 8.87
C THR A 127 13.19 8.13 8.89
N VAL A 128 12.72 7.09 8.20
CA VAL A 128 13.40 5.78 8.09
C VAL A 128 13.98 5.63 6.68
N TRP A 129 13.18 5.92 5.66
CA TRP A 129 13.54 5.79 4.24
C TRP A 129 13.84 7.15 3.58
N ARG A 130 14.68 7.98 4.22
CA ARG A 130 14.99 9.36 3.78
C ARG A 130 15.46 9.50 2.32
N GLY A 131 16.19 8.50 1.81
CA GLY A 131 16.80 8.50 0.48
C GLY A 131 16.08 7.64 -0.56
N TYR A 132 14.89 7.12 -0.22
CA TYR A 132 14.17 6.17 -1.07
C TYR A 132 12.97 6.84 -1.76
N LEU A 133 12.55 6.24 -2.87
CA LEU A 133 11.25 6.55 -3.44
C LEU A 133 10.15 6.01 -2.52
N THR A 134 9.28 6.90 -2.06
CA THR A 134 8.10 6.53 -1.27
C THR A 134 6.85 6.99 -2.00
N LEU A 135 5.87 6.10 -2.12
CA LEU A 135 4.55 6.37 -2.66
C LEU A 135 3.50 6.15 -1.57
N GLY A 136 2.81 7.23 -1.20
CA GLY A 136 1.77 7.22 -0.18
C GLY A 136 0.41 6.86 -0.79
N TYR A 137 -0.10 5.66 -0.59
CA TYR A 137 -1.42 5.27 -1.10
C TYR A 137 -2.54 5.90 -0.27
N GLU A 138 -3.68 6.16 -0.93
CA GLU A 138 -4.92 6.54 -0.27
C GLU A 138 -5.77 5.30 0.06
N ILE A 139 -6.53 5.36 1.15
CA ILE A 139 -7.41 4.28 1.59
C ILE A 139 -8.84 4.81 1.60
N VAL A 140 -9.72 4.25 0.77
CA VAL A 140 -11.13 4.67 0.75
C VAL A 140 -11.86 4.14 1.99
N LYS A 141 -12.22 5.06 2.88
CA LYS A 141 -13.00 4.82 4.11
C LYS A 141 -14.03 5.96 4.28
N TRP A 142 -14.69 6.01 5.44
CA TRP A 142 -15.79 6.95 5.73
C TRP A 142 -15.31 8.34 6.19
N ASP A 143 -14.00 8.55 6.27
CA ASP A 143 -13.39 9.73 6.87
C ASP A 143 -13.47 10.99 5.99
N GLY A 144 -13.70 10.83 4.67
CA GLY A 144 -13.94 11.94 3.75
C GLY A 144 -12.70 12.78 3.42
N ASP A 145 -11.51 12.18 3.43
CA ASP A 145 -10.20 12.82 3.35
C ASP A 145 -9.46 12.59 2.01
N LEU A 146 -10.14 12.00 1.02
CA LEU A 146 -9.62 11.82 -0.33
C LEU A 146 -9.21 13.18 -0.94
N GLY A 147 -8.04 13.21 -1.58
CA GLY A 147 -7.43 14.45 -2.06
C GLY A 147 -6.92 14.39 -3.49
N ARG A 148 -6.19 15.42 -3.92
CA ARG A 148 -5.45 15.43 -5.18
C ARG A 148 -4.11 14.74 -5.00
N LEU A 149 -3.81 13.73 -5.82
CA LEU A 149 -2.56 12.97 -5.77
C LEU A 149 -1.73 13.18 -7.05
N PRO A 150 -0.39 13.24 -6.97
CA PRO A 150 0.46 13.56 -8.12
C PRO A 150 0.91 12.35 -8.96
N ALA A 151 0.88 11.13 -8.41
CA ALA A 151 1.40 9.94 -9.06
C ALA A 151 0.30 8.89 -9.25
N TYR A 152 0.35 8.16 -10.35
CA TYR A 152 -0.69 7.23 -10.76
C TYR A 152 -0.09 5.93 -11.29
N VAL A 153 -0.68 4.80 -10.91
CA VAL A 153 -0.42 3.48 -11.51
C VAL A 153 -1.68 3.05 -12.26
N PRO A 154 -1.67 3.11 -13.61
CA PRO A 154 -2.78 2.64 -14.42
C PRO A 154 -3.09 1.16 -14.18
N LEU A 155 -4.38 0.84 -14.13
CA LEU A 155 -4.87 -0.53 -14.02
C LEU A 155 -5.71 -0.88 -15.24
N THR A 156 -5.48 -2.08 -15.78
CA THR A 156 -6.46 -2.66 -16.71
C THR A 156 -7.75 -2.99 -15.95
N THR A 157 -8.88 -3.03 -16.65
CA THR A 157 -10.15 -3.48 -16.08
C THR A 157 -10.05 -4.83 -15.39
N LYS A 158 -9.30 -5.77 -15.99
CA LYS A 158 -9.06 -7.10 -15.40
C LYS A 158 -8.35 -7.02 -14.04
N LEU A 159 -7.34 -6.14 -13.91
CA LEU A 159 -6.61 -5.97 -12.66
C LEU A 159 -7.45 -5.25 -11.60
N ALA A 160 -8.21 -4.21 -11.98
CA ALA A 160 -9.10 -3.51 -11.07
C ALA A 160 -10.18 -4.45 -10.49
N GLU A 161 -10.84 -5.25 -11.34
CA GLU A 161 -11.81 -6.25 -10.88
C GLU A 161 -11.15 -7.34 -10.03
N ARG A 162 -9.95 -7.81 -10.42
CA ARG A 162 -9.24 -8.82 -9.63
C ARG A 162 -8.86 -8.31 -8.24
N LYS A 163 -8.43 -7.06 -8.12
CA LYS A 163 -8.17 -6.41 -6.83
C LYS A 163 -9.41 -6.47 -5.93
N VAL A 164 -10.57 -6.07 -6.46
CA VAL A 164 -11.81 -6.08 -5.69
C VAL A 164 -12.26 -7.48 -5.31
N GLN A 165 -12.12 -8.45 -6.23
CA GLN A 165 -12.42 -9.84 -5.94
C GLN A 165 -11.57 -10.34 -4.76
N LEU A 166 -10.26 -10.09 -4.78
CA LEU A 166 -9.34 -10.48 -3.71
C LEU A 166 -9.67 -9.80 -2.38
N LEU A 167 -10.01 -8.50 -2.41
CA LEU A 167 -10.45 -7.76 -1.22
C LEU A 167 -11.68 -8.43 -0.58
N GLN A 168 -12.63 -8.85 -1.41
CA GLN A 168 -13.81 -9.56 -0.92
C GLN A 168 -13.46 -10.96 -0.44
N GLU A 169 -12.64 -11.71 -1.16
CA GLU A 169 -12.26 -13.10 -0.81
C GLU A 169 -11.56 -13.19 0.55
N HIS A 170 -10.58 -12.31 0.81
CA HIS A 170 -9.63 -12.50 1.89
C HIS A 170 -9.93 -11.74 3.19
N TYR A 171 -10.70 -10.65 3.16
CA TYR A 171 -10.99 -9.84 4.35
C TYR A 171 -12.46 -9.98 4.77
N ALA A 172 -12.87 -11.20 5.09
CA ALA A 172 -14.24 -11.52 5.48
C ALA A 172 -14.71 -10.71 6.70
N SER A 173 -13.81 -10.47 7.66
CA SER A 173 -14.08 -9.69 8.86
C SER A 173 -14.48 -8.24 8.57
N GLN A 174 -14.15 -7.69 7.39
CA GLN A 174 -14.43 -6.29 7.04
C GLN A 174 -15.72 -6.08 6.25
N ARG A 175 -16.30 -7.15 5.69
CA ARG A 175 -17.49 -7.08 4.81
C ARG A 175 -18.74 -6.50 5.50
N HIS A 176 -18.77 -6.45 6.83
CA HIS A 176 -19.87 -5.85 7.57
C HIS A 176 -19.89 -4.32 7.48
N ARG A 177 -18.80 -3.69 7.02
CA ARG A 177 -18.73 -2.24 6.87
C ARG A 177 -19.47 -1.80 5.61
N PRO A 178 -20.36 -0.80 5.68
CA PRO A 178 -21.24 -0.43 4.57
C PRO A 178 -20.50 0.13 3.34
N TRP A 179 -19.26 0.62 3.52
CA TRP A 179 -18.42 1.12 2.44
C TRP A 179 -17.50 0.05 1.84
N TYR A 180 -17.41 -1.14 2.46
CA TYR A 180 -16.53 -2.22 2.02
C TYR A 180 -17.19 -3.02 0.90
N ASP A 181 -17.35 -2.37 -0.25
CA ASP A 181 -18.02 -2.95 -1.40
C ASP A 181 -17.29 -2.67 -2.71
N ARG A 182 -17.73 -3.38 -3.74
CA ARG A 182 -17.14 -3.32 -5.08
C ARG A 182 -17.27 -1.93 -5.72
N GLU A 183 -18.39 -1.24 -5.52
CA GLU A 183 -18.64 0.07 -6.14
C GLU A 183 -17.74 1.14 -5.53
N ALA A 184 -17.50 1.11 -4.22
CA ALA A 184 -16.56 2.00 -3.56
C ALA A 184 -15.13 1.84 -4.11
N PHE A 185 -14.64 0.60 -4.18
CA PHE A 185 -13.27 0.33 -4.65
C PHE A 185 -13.08 0.64 -6.14
N LEU A 186 -14.00 0.20 -7.02
CA LEU A 186 -13.91 0.51 -8.44
C LEU A 186 -14.21 1.98 -8.74
N GLY A 187 -15.09 2.60 -7.97
CA GLY A 187 -15.45 4.01 -8.10
C GLY A 187 -14.25 4.90 -7.90
N LEU A 188 -13.49 4.71 -6.80
CA LEU A 188 -12.26 5.47 -6.58
C LEU A 188 -11.24 5.21 -7.71
N ALA A 189 -11.00 3.94 -8.06
CA ALA A 189 -10.06 3.62 -9.13
C ALA A 189 -10.48 4.25 -10.48
N ARG A 190 -11.78 4.37 -10.75
CA ARG A 190 -12.31 5.00 -11.96
C ARG A 190 -12.03 6.49 -11.98
N ILE A 191 -12.27 7.19 -10.86
CA ILE A 191 -11.97 8.61 -10.74
C ILE A 191 -10.48 8.87 -10.98
N ARG A 192 -9.59 8.07 -10.36
CA ARG A 192 -8.14 8.19 -10.58
C ARG A 192 -7.73 7.87 -12.00
N GLY A 193 -8.39 6.92 -12.66
CA GLY A 193 -8.19 6.64 -14.08
C GLY A 193 -8.44 7.87 -14.96
N ILE A 194 -9.50 8.64 -14.69
CA ILE A 194 -9.79 9.89 -15.45
C ILE A 194 -8.62 10.88 -15.32
N GLU A 195 -8.10 11.05 -14.11
CA GLU A 195 -7.01 11.99 -13.82
C GLU A 195 -5.72 11.67 -14.58
N CYS A 196 -5.51 10.40 -14.95
CA CYS A 196 -4.37 9.95 -15.74
C CYS A 196 -4.76 9.40 -17.12
N GLN A 197 -5.90 9.79 -17.72
CA GLN A 197 -6.35 9.35 -19.06
C GLN A 197 -6.36 7.82 -19.28
N GLU A 198 -6.69 7.06 -18.24
CA GLU A 198 -6.82 5.59 -18.26
C GLU A 198 -8.21 5.17 -17.75
N GLN A 199 -8.56 3.89 -17.91
CA GLN A 199 -9.86 3.42 -17.43
C GLN A 199 -9.92 3.39 -15.90
N TYR A 200 -8.92 2.77 -15.28
CA TYR A 200 -8.74 2.70 -13.83
C TYR A 200 -7.30 3.04 -13.46
N ALA A 201 -7.08 3.55 -12.25
CA ALA A 201 -5.76 3.72 -11.69
C ALA A 201 -5.80 3.67 -10.15
N GLU A 202 -4.67 3.34 -9.54
CA GLU A 202 -4.38 3.74 -8.16
C GLU A 202 -3.57 5.02 -8.16
N ALA A 203 -3.76 5.86 -7.15
CA ALA A 203 -3.09 7.15 -7.05
C ALA A 203 -2.30 7.23 -5.75
N PHE A 204 -1.20 7.98 -5.79
CA PHE A 204 -0.19 8.01 -4.74
C PHE A 204 0.30 9.44 -4.47
N GLU A 205 0.46 9.75 -3.19
CA GLU A 205 1.26 10.87 -2.70
C GLU A 205 2.74 10.62 -3.03
N LEU A 206 3.40 11.65 -3.54
CA LEU A 206 4.84 11.64 -3.80
C LEU A 206 5.44 12.91 -3.20
N ASN A 207 6.25 12.74 -2.16
CA ASN A 207 6.85 13.88 -1.46
C ASN A 207 8.03 14.47 -2.25
N LYS A 208 8.98 13.61 -2.65
CA LYS A 208 10.17 14.01 -3.41
C LYS A 208 10.64 12.88 -4.32
N LEU A 209 11.30 13.26 -5.41
CA LEU A 209 11.98 12.34 -6.33
C LEU A 209 13.21 13.04 -6.91
N VAL A 210 14.20 12.27 -7.34
CA VAL A 210 15.36 12.77 -8.12
C VAL A 210 15.23 12.21 -9.53
N LEU A 211 15.34 13.08 -10.54
CA LEU A 211 15.38 12.67 -11.94
C LEU A 211 16.84 12.56 -12.37
N ASP A 212 17.24 11.36 -12.79
CA ASP A 212 18.49 11.21 -13.52
C ASP A 212 18.22 11.41 -15.02
N LEU A 213 18.68 12.55 -15.55
CA LEU A 213 18.52 12.92 -16.96
C LEU A 213 19.82 12.78 -17.75
N ARG A 214 20.84 12.13 -17.17
CA ARG A 214 22.20 12.10 -17.74
C ARG A 214 22.38 11.03 -18.83
N GLY A 215 21.47 10.06 -18.92
CA GLY A 215 21.49 9.01 -19.96
C GLY A 215 22.52 7.93 -19.70
#